data_AF-A0A962X4Z4-F1
#
_entry.id   AF-A0A962X4Z4-F1
#
_cell.length_a   1.000
_cell.length_b   1.000
_cell.length_c   1.000
_cell.angle_alpha   90.00
_cell.angle_beta   90.00
_cell.angle_gamma   90.00
#
_symmetry.space_group_name_H-M   'P 1'
#
loop_
_entity.id
_entity.type
_entity.pdbx_description
1 polymer ?
#
loop_
_entity_poly.entity_id
_entity_poly.type
_entity_poly.pdbx_seq_one_letter_code
_entity_poly.pdbx_strand_id
1 'polypeptide(L)'
;EWVLRYAYDFTPVQIADALEKLAGLSQVTTESASQVAQALAGFREGLDFADALHLASATDQVSSFATFDQKLVKNAASPDCPIRLIK
;
A
#
# COMPACT_ATOMS: atom_id res chain seq x y z
N GLU A 1 8.94 -3.88 0.70
CA GLU A 1 9.61 -3.04 1.72
C GLU A 1 10.10 -3.82 2.95
N TRP A 2 9.57 -5.03 3.22
CA TRP A 2 9.93 -5.88 4.36
C TRP A 2 11.45 -6.09 4.51
N VAL A 3 12.20 -6.16 3.40
CA VAL A 3 13.67 -6.25 3.42
C VAL A 3 14.30 -5.03 4.10
N LEU A 4 13.78 -3.82 3.84
CA LEU A 4 14.29 -2.58 4.44
C LEU A 4 14.01 -2.52 5.94
N ARG A 5 12.85 -3.01 6.38
CA ARG A 5 12.54 -3.14 7.81
C ARG A 5 13.41 -4.20 8.48
N TYR A 6 13.49 -5.39 7.89
CA TYR A 6 14.14 -6.55 8.51
C TYR A 6 15.66 -6.47 8.50
N ALA A 7 16.27 -6.12 7.36
CA ALA A 7 17.72 -6.16 7.20
C ALA A 7 18.41 -4.84 7.58
N TYR A 8 17.69 -3.71 7.56
CA TYR A 8 18.25 -2.38 7.77
C TYR A 8 17.59 -1.60 8.91
N ASP A 9 16.61 -2.20 9.60
CA ASP A 9 15.91 -1.62 10.76
C ASP A 9 15.26 -0.25 10.49
N PHE A 10 14.87 0.00 9.23
CA PHE A 10 14.17 1.23 8.88
C PHE A 10 12.72 1.18 9.37
N THR A 11 12.26 2.31 9.90
CA THR A 11 10.85 2.50 10.28
C THR A 11 9.96 2.61 9.03
N PRO A 12 8.66 2.26 9.12
CA PRO A 12 7.71 2.47 8.03
C PRO A 12 7.71 3.89 7.47
N VAL A 13 7.78 4.91 8.34
CA VAL A 13 7.82 6.33 7.93
C VAL A 13 9.08 6.64 7.12
N GLN A 14 10.26 6.18 7.56
CA GLN A 14 11.51 6.38 6.81
C GLN A 14 11.45 5.74 5.44
N ILE A 15 10.86 4.55 5.34
CA ILE A 15 10.70 3.86 4.06
C ILE A 15 9.70 4.61 3.17
N ALA A 16 8.57 5.07 3.70
CA ALA A 16 7.59 5.85 2.97
C ALA A 16 8.21 7.14 2.39
N ASP A 17 8.96 7.89 3.21
CA ASP A 17 9.68 9.10 2.78
C ASP A 17 10.69 8.81 1.68
N ALA A 18 11.43 7.69 1.78
CA ALA A 18 12.42 7.32 0.79
C ALA A 18 11.77 6.92 -0.55
N LEU A 19 10.68 6.15 -0.51
CA LEU A 19 9.94 5.74 -1.69
C LEU A 19 9.24 6.92 -2.38
N GLU A 20 8.68 7.85 -1.61
CA GLU A 20 8.09 9.09 -2.13
C GLU A 20 9.13 9.95 -2.85
N LYS A 21 10.31 10.14 -2.24
CA LYS A 21 11.43 10.87 -2.86
C LYS A 21 11.93 10.16 -4.12
N LEU A 22 12.04 8.83 -4.08
CA LEU A 22 12.47 8.02 -5.22
C LEU A 22 11.48 8.17 -6.40
N ALA A 23 10.18 8.07 -6.13
CA ALA A 23 9.13 8.25 -7.13
C ALA A 23 9.07 9.68 -7.68
N GLY A 24 9.56 10.67 -6.94
CA GLY A 24 9.66 12.06 -7.37
C GLY A 24 10.87 12.38 -8.27
N LEU A 25 11.78 11.43 -8.49
CA LEU A 25 12.93 11.64 -9.38
C LEU A 25 12.49 11.62 -10.85
N SER A 26 13.01 12.53 -11.67
CA SER A 26 12.63 12.64 -13.09
C SER A 26 13.02 11.44 -13.95
N GLN A 27 13.91 10.59 -13.45
CA GLN A 27 14.37 9.36 -14.11
C GLN A 27 13.56 8.13 -13.67
N VAL A 28 12.69 8.27 -12.68
CA VAL A 28 11.88 7.18 -12.14
C VAL A 28 10.45 7.39 -12.62
N THR A 29 9.87 6.34 -13.19
CA THR A 29 8.47 6.30 -13.54
C THR A 29 7.77 5.21 -12.74
N THR A 30 6.54 5.49 -12.34
CA THR A 30 5.64 4.53 -11.70
C THR A 30 4.49 4.23 -12.65
N GLU A 31 3.96 3.01 -12.64
CA GLU A 31 2.79 2.63 -13.45
C GLU A 31 1.61 3.59 -13.23
N SER A 32 1.35 3.96 -11.97
CA SER A 32 0.36 4.96 -11.60
C SER A 32 0.82 5.77 -10.39
N ALA A 33 1.12 7.06 -10.62
CA ALA A 33 1.59 7.96 -9.57
C ALA A 33 0.53 8.16 -8.47
N SER A 34 -0.75 8.23 -8.83
CA SER A 34 -1.85 8.38 -7.86
C SER A 34 -2.00 7.16 -6.96
N GLN A 35 -1.93 5.96 -7.53
CA GLN A 35 -2.02 4.72 -6.76
C GLN A 35 -0.81 4.54 -5.83
N VAL A 36 0.40 4.87 -6.30
CA VAL A 36 1.60 4.82 -5.45
C VAL A 36 1.49 5.84 -4.30
N ALA A 37 1.02 7.06 -4.57
CA ALA A 37 0.80 8.06 -3.53
C ALA A 37 -0.22 7.60 -2.48
N GLN A 38 -1.35 7.02 -2.91
CA GLN A 38 -2.37 6.47 -2.02
C GLN A 38 -1.83 5.29 -1.20
N ALA A 39 -1.06 4.40 -1.81
CA ALA A 39 -0.44 3.27 -1.12
C ALA A 39 0.56 3.75 -0.05
N LEU A 40 1.36 4.78 -0.35
CA LEU A 40 2.27 5.38 0.62
C LEU A 40 1.53 6.06 1.77
N ALA A 41 0.40 6.71 1.50
CA ALA A 41 -0.46 7.27 2.55
C ALA A 41 -1.00 6.18 3.49
N GLY A 42 -1.57 5.11 2.95
CA GLY A 42 -2.05 3.98 3.76
C GLY A 42 -0.92 3.31 4.55
N PHE A 43 0.25 3.16 3.95
CA PHE A 43 1.43 2.61 4.64
C PHE A 43 1.87 3.48 5.83
N ARG A 44 1.80 4.82 5.71
CA ARG A 44 2.05 5.74 6.82
C ARG A 44 1.03 5.60 7.95
N GLU A 45 -0.20 5.22 7.63
CA GLU A 45 -1.28 4.97 8.60
C GLU A 45 -1.20 3.57 9.25
N GLY A 46 -0.21 2.75 8.88
CA GLY A 46 0.08 1.47 9.53
C GLY A 46 -0.44 0.24 8.80
N LEU A 47 -0.94 0.38 7.57
CA LEU A 47 -1.12 -0.76 6.67
C LEU A 47 0.24 -1.39 6.32
N ASP A 48 0.25 -2.66 5.94
CA ASP A 48 1.41 -3.20 5.23
C ASP A 48 1.49 -2.58 3.83
N PHE A 49 2.71 -2.34 3.31
CA PHE A 49 2.86 -1.63 2.04
C PHE A 49 2.24 -2.42 0.88
N ALA A 50 2.33 -3.75 0.88
CA ALA A 50 1.75 -4.57 -0.18
C ALA A 50 0.21 -4.51 -0.14
N ASP A 51 -0.38 -4.56 1.05
CA ASP A 51 -1.82 -4.42 1.25
C ASP A 51 -2.31 -3.05 0.75
N ALA A 52 -1.60 -1.98 1.13
CA ALA A 52 -1.91 -0.62 0.71
C ALA A 52 -1.84 -0.46 -0.81
N LEU A 53 -0.83 -1.07 -1.45
CA LEU A 53 -0.68 -1.03 -2.91
C LEU A 53 -1.79 -1.80 -3.62
N HIS A 54 -2.12 -3.01 -3.16
CA HIS A 54 -3.21 -3.79 -3.71
C HIS A 54 -4.56 -3.08 -3.61
N LEU A 55 -4.84 -2.45 -2.47
CA LEU A 55 -6.08 -1.68 -2.27
C LEU A 55 -6.11 -0.41 -3.12
N ALA A 56 -5.00 0.32 -3.22
CA ALA A 56 -4.91 1.50 -4.09
C ALA A 56 -5.10 1.13 -5.57
N SER A 57 -4.55 -0.01 -6.02
CA SER A 57 -4.74 -0.49 -7.38
C SER A 57 -6.19 -0.93 -7.67
N ALA A 58 -6.90 -1.43 -6.66
CA ALA A 58 -8.28 -1.89 -6.79
C ALA A 58 -9.33 -0.77 -6.64
N THR A 59 -8.98 0.31 -5.92
CA THR A 59 -9.88 1.44 -5.68
C THR A 59 -10.40 2.00 -7.01
N ASP A 60 -11.70 2.25 -7.07
CA ASP A 60 -12.46 2.72 -8.26
C ASP A 60 -12.50 1.78 -9.47
N GLN A 61 -11.82 0.63 -9.43
CA GLN A 61 -11.82 -0.35 -10.53
C GLN A 61 -12.71 -1.56 -10.26
N VAL A 62 -12.95 -1.88 -8.99
CA VAL A 62 -13.73 -3.07 -8.59
C VAL A 62 -14.74 -2.76 -7.50
N SER A 63 -15.84 -3.51 -7.49
CA SER A 63 -16.91 -3.36 -6.49
C SER A 63 -16.60 -4.01 -5.14
N SER A 64 -15.55 -4.85 -5.07
CA SER A 64 -15.02 -5.39 -3.81
C SER A 64 -13.64 -6.02 -4.02
N PHE A 65 -12.80 -5.97 -2.99
CA PHE A 65 -11.49 -6.62 -2.97
C PHE A 65 -11.57 -7.96 -2.22
N ALA A 66 -11.25 -9.06 -2.90
CA ALA A 66 -11.24 -10.39 -2.30
C ALA A 66 -9.84 -10.75 -1.81
N THR A 67 -9.72 -11.29 -0.59
CA THR A 67 -8.44 -11.74 -0.03
C THR A 67 -8.59 -13.01 0.81
N PHE A 68 -7.50 -13.75 0.98
CA PHE A 68 -7.39 -14.82 1.98
C PHE A 68 -6.76 -14.31 3.29
N ASP A 69 -6.23 -13.08 3.30
CA ASP A 69 -5.54 -12.51 4.45
C ASP A 69 -6.54 -11.90 5.45
N GLN A 70 -6.66 -12.54 6.61
CA GLN A 70 -7.50 -12.04 7.70
C GLN A 70 -6.98 -10.75 8.33
N LYS A 71 -5.67 -10.48 8.29
CA LYS A 71 -5.08 -9.25 8.83
C LYS A 71 -5.45 -8.06 7.96
N LEU A 72 -5.38 -8.22 6.63
CA LEU A 72 -5.80 -7.18 5.68
C LEU A 72 -7.25 -6.78 5.95
N VAL A 73 -8.17 -7.75 6.05
CA VAL A 73 -9.60 -7.48 6.33
C VAL A 73 -9.83 -6.73 7.66
N LYS A 74 -8.96 -6.92 8.65
CA LYS A 74 -9.09 -6.27 9.98
C LYS A 74 -8.48 -4.88 10.03
N ASN A 75 -7.36 -4.69 9.33
CA ASN A 75 -6.53 -3.49 9.45
C ASN A 75 -6.84 -2.46 8.36
N ALA A 76 -7.37 -2.91 7.23
CA ALA A 76 -7.70 -2.03 6.11
C ALA A 76 -9.15 -1.57 6.18
N ALA A 77 -9.34 -0.25 6.03
CA ALA A 77 -10.64 0.34 5.73
C ALA A 77 -10.56 0.96 4.33
N SER A 78 -11.36 0.45 3.40
CA SER A 78 -11.59 1.10 2.11
C SER A 78 -13.10 1.28 1.94
N PRO A 79 -13.62 2.51 2.14
CA PRO A 79 -15.07 2.78 2.05
C PRO A 79 -15.63 2.46 0.67
N ASP A 80 -14.85 2.74 -0.37
CA ASP A 80 -15.26 2.63 -1.77
C ASP A 80 -15.01 1.23 -2.34
N CYS A 81 -14.19 0.41 -1.68
CA CYS A 81 -13.88 -0.95 -2.08
C CYS A 81 -13.98 -1.92 -0.89
N PRO A 82 -15.17 -2.49 -0.60
CA PRO A 82 -15.34 -3.39 0.53
C PRO A 82 -14.46 -4.64 0.38
N ILE A 83 -13.79 -5.01 1.48
CA ILE A 83 -12.82 -6.12 1.50
C ILE A 83 -13.52 -7.39 2.00
N ARG A 84 -13.46 -8.47 1.22
CA ARG A 84 -14.10 -9.76 1.53
C ARG A 84 -13.06 -10.84 1.76
N LEU A 85 -13.18 -11.56 2.87
CA LEU A 85 -12.41 -12.77 3.13
C LEU A 85 -13.00 -13.95 2.35
N ILE A 86 -12.17 -14.63 1.56
CA ILE A 86 -12.50 -15.90 0.92
C ILE A 86 -11.83 -17.03 1.72
N LYS A 87 -12.54 -18.16 1.88
CA LYS A 87 -12.08 -19.37 2.58
C LYS A 87 -12.00 -20.55 1.61
#